data_AF-A0A7Y5IWB1-F1
#
_entry.id   AF-A0A7Y5IWB1-F1
#
_cell.length_a   1.000
_cell.length_b   1.000
_cell.length_c   1.000
_cell.angle_alpha   90.00
_cell.angle_beta   90.00
_cell.angle_gamma   90.00
#
_symmetry.space_group_name_H-M   'P 1'
#
loop_
_entity.id
_entity.type
_entity.pdbx_description
1 polymer ?
#
loop_
_entity_poly.entity_id
_entity_poly.type
_entity_poly.pdbx_seq_one_letter_code
_entity_poly.pdbx_strand_id
1 'polypeptide(L)'
;MHLPPAQILRCVLLLIGLAVPLKANALSLVSGGVSSYRIVGDSSDPAVLDLQHYIQQMSGALLPIDPVNVNPLPTNAIVVGDTLVPGYTPPSLSSQGFHLKVLGTRLIIRGGSQVGTQFGVYGLLDDHLGCKWLTPVFEFIPSTPTIILSDFLDETQEPSIRDRGHIGGAFGPEGPPGPAWRRRNRVGVALNGGAYHNMYTLMPPSVYFANHPDWYPLTQAGVRLDNDPFMCMTWSNPGMIAELTQVVKDLMAQTPADTL
;
A
#
# COMPACT_ATOMS: atom_id res chain seq x y z
N MET A 1 22.05 -38.32 73.65
CA MET A 1 20.86 -37.45 73.84
C MET A 1 21.45 -36.04 73.85
N HIS A 2 21.37 -35.16 72.84
CA HIS A 2 20.38 -34.86 71.80
C HIS A 2 21.07 -34.33 70.52
N LEU A 3 20.31 -34.30 69.42
CA LEU A 3 20.66 -34.01 68.01
C LEU A 3 21.07 -32.55 67.69
N PRO A 4 21.76 -32.30 66.55
CA PRO A 4 22.08 -30.96 66.04
C PRO A 4 21.00 -30.38 65.10
N PRO A 5 20.95 -29.05 64.86
CA PRO A 5 19.94 -28.44 64.00
C PRO A 5 20.38 -28.29 62.52
N ALA A 6 19.45 -28.67 61.64
CA ALA A 6 19.09 -28.14 60.32
C ALA A 6 20.20 -28.01 59.24
N GLN A 7 20.21 -28.87 58.22
CA GLN A 7 19.46 -28.75 56.96
C GLN A 7 19.79 -27.47 56.16
N ILE A 8 20.45 -27.64 55.01
CA ILE A 8 19.92 -27.32 53.66
C ILE A 8 20.91 -27.91 52.64
N LEU A 9 20.53 -29.07 52.10
CA LEU A 9 21.12 -29.69 50.92
C LEU A 9 20.49 -29.01 49.70
N ARG A 10 21.23 -28.17 48.97
CA ARG A 10 20.80 -27.69 47.64
C ARG A 10 21.39 -28.62 46.58
N CYS A 11 20.61 -29.63 46.21
CA CYS A 11 20.78 -30.37 44.98
C CYS A 11 20.59 -29.42 43.79
N VAL A 12 21.68 -29.03 43.12
CA VAL A 12 21.61 -28.41 41.80
C VAL A 12 21.43 -29.55 40.79
N LEU A 13 20.18 -29.87 40.49
CA LEU A 13 19.83 -30.71 39.34
C LEU A 13 20.06 -29.86 38.07
N LEU A 14 21.17 -30.13 37.39
CA LEU A 14 21.44 -29.63 36.05
C LEU A 14 20.42 -30.28 35.09
N LEU A 15 19.32 -29.59 34.83
CA LEU A 15 18.44 -29.88 33.70
C LEU A 15 19.18 -29.48 32.42
N ILE A 16 19.95 -30.42 31.86
CA ILE A 16 20.35 -30.37 30.46
C ILE A 16 19.07 -30.67 29.66
N GLY A 17 18.28 -29.63 29.41
CA GLY A 17 17.19 -29.72 28.46
C GLY A 17 17.79 -30.03 27.09
N LEU A 18 17.44 -31.20 26.52
CA LEU A 18 17.63 -31.44 25.10
C LEU A 18 16.90 -30.32 24.35
N ALA A 19 17.65 -29.38 23.79
CA ALA A 19 17.15 -28.50 22.76
C ALA A 19 16.87 -29.38 21.52
N VAL A 20 15.65 -29.91 21.44
CA VAL A 20 15.13 -30.41 20.16
C VAL A 20 15.02 -29.16 19.27
N PRO A 21 15.74 -29.07 18.15
CA PRO A 21 15.52 -27.98 17.23
C PRO A 21 14.06 -28.11 16.77
N LEU A 22 13.20 -27.17 17.19
CA LEU A 22 11.94 -26.98 16.50
C LEU A 22 12.34 -26.76 15.04
N LYS A 23 11.97 -27.69 14.15
CA LYS A 23 11.94 -27.38 12.73
C LYS A 23 11.07 -26.13 12.62
N ALA A 24 11.69 -25.00 12.28
CA ALA A 24 10.95 -23.84 11.87
C ALA A 24 10.15 -24.26 10.65
N ASN A 25 8.86 -24.42 10.88
CA ASN A 25 7.83 -24.72 9.92
C ASN A 25 7.76 -23.53 8.96
N ALA A 26 8.31 -23.72 7.75
CA ALA A 26 8.78 -22.65 6.89
C ALA A 26 8.52 -22.97 5.41
N LEU A 27 7.89 -22.04 4.71
CA LEU A 27 7.71 -22.08 3.26
C LEU A 27 8.93 -21.43 2.59
N SER A 28 9.81 -22.24 2.00
CA SER A 28 10.93 -21.72 1.20
C SER A 28 10.45 -21.41 -0.21
N LEU A 29 10.31 -20.12 -0.54
CA LEU A 29 10.00 -19.65 -1.89
C LEU A 29 11.24 -19.71 -2.79
N VAL A 30 12.41 -19.39 -2.23
CA VAL A 30 13.71 -19.46 -2.91
C VAL A 30 14.72 -20.03 -1.92
N SER A 31 15.62 -20.89 -2.40
CA SER A 31 16.71 -21.46 -1.60
C SER A 31 18.02 -21.36 -2.38
N GLY A 32 19.00 -20.61 -1.85
CA GLY A 32 20.31 -20.47 -2.49
C GLY A 32 20.27 -19.90 -3.91
N GLY A 33 19.33 -19.00 -4.20
CA GLY A 33 19.13 -18.38 -5.51
C GLY A 33 18.44 -19.27 -6.54
N VAL A 34 17.90 -20.42 -6.13
CA VAL A 34 17.15 -21.35 -6.98
C VAL A 34 15.73 -21.50 -6.45
N SER A 35 14.76 -21.56 -7.36
CA SER A 35 13.36 -21.78 -7.01
C SER A 35 12.64 -22.63 -8.05
N SER A 36 11.78 -23.51 -7.56
CA SER A 36 10.77 -24.21 -8.38
C SER A 36 9.41 -23.47 -8.42
N TYR A 37 9.30 -22.33 -7.74
CA TYR A 37 8.04 -21.58 -7.67
C TYR A 37 7.73 -20.90 -9.00
N ARG A 38 6.44 -20.75 -9.22
CA ARG A 38 5.86 -20.00 -10.33
C ARG A 38 4.92 -18.95 -9.75
N ILE A 39 4.82 -17.80 -10.40
CA ILE A 39 3.81 -16.79 -10.06
C ILE A 39 2.60 -17.05 -10.96
N VAL A 40 1.43 -17.28 -10.40
CA VAL A 40 0.18 -17.43 -11.16
C VAL A 40 -0.60 -16.13 -11.02
N GLY A 41 -0.72 -15.37 -12.11
CA GLY A 41 -1.33 -14.03 -12.06
C GLY A 41 -1.43 -13.38 -13.44
N ASP A 42 -2.08 -12.22 -13.48
CA ASP A 42 -2.18 -11.42 -14.70
C ASP A 42 -0.87 -10.66 -14.94
N SER A 43 -0.13 -11.02 -15.98
CA SER A 43 1.13 -10.36 -16.33
C SER A 43 0.97 -8.94 -16.87
N SER A 44 -0.26 -8.49 -17.15
CA SER A 44 -0.55 -7.08 -17.42
C SER A 44 -0.65 -6.23 -16.15
N ASP A 45 -0.81 -6.86 -14.97
CA ASP A 45 -0.81 -6.16 -13.70
C ASP A 45 0.63 -5.81 -13.28
N PRO A 46 0.95 -4.51 -13.11
CA PRO A 46 2.30 -4.10 -12.72
C PRO A 46 2.73 -4.63 -11.35
N ALA A 47 1.81 -4.98 -10.44
CA ALA A 47 2.18 -5.60 -9.17
C ALA A 47 2.69 -7.03 -9.35
N VAL A 48 2.13 -7.81 -10.28
CA VAL A 48 2.61 -9.17 -10.59
C VAL A 48 4.04 -9.12 -11.17
N LEU A 49 4.30 -8.13 -12.03
CA LEU A 49 5.64 -7.88 -12.57
C LEU A 49 6.62 -7.39 -11.49
N ASP A 50 6.20 -6.47 -10.63
CA ASP A 50 7.01 -6.00 -9.49
C ASP A 50 7.34 -7.17 -8.55
N LEU A 51 6.40 -8.08 -8.25
CA LEU A 51 6.65 -9.25 -7.42
C LEU A 51 7.77 -10.14 -7.99
N GLN A 52 7.71 -10.45 -9.29
CA GLN A 52 8.76 -11.20 -9.97
C GLN A 52 10.09 -10.46 -9.89
N HIS A 53 10.08 -9.17 -10.21
CA HIS A 53 11.26 -8.31 -10.23
C HIS A 53 11.95 -8.28 -8.87
N TYR A 54 11.22 -7.98 -7.79
CA TYR A 54 11.81 -7.87 -6.46
C TYR A 54 12.31 -9.21 -5.95
N ILE A 55 11.58 -10.32 -6.16
CA ILE A 55 12.09 -11.65 -5.80
C ILE A 55 13.40 -11.95 -6.53
N GLN A 56 13.49 -11.62 -7.82
CA GLN A 56 14.72 -11.81 -8.61
C GLN A 56 15.85 -10.90 -8.13
N GLN A 57 15.60 -9.63 -7.84
CA GLN A 57 16.61 -8.71 -7.32
C GLN A 57 17.12 -9.14 -5.94
N MET A 58 16.22 -9.60 -5.06
CA MET A 58 16.57 -10.05 -3.72
C MET A 58 17.43 -11.32 -3.76
N SER A 59 17.04 -12.30 -4.58
CA SER A 59 17.54 -13.67 -4.47
C SER A 59 18.35 -14.19 -5.65
N GLY A 60 18.25 -13.54 -6.81
CA GLY A 60 18.77 -14.03 -8.08
C GLY A 60 17.85 -15.01 -8.82
N ALA A 61 16.80 -15.54 -8.17
CA ALA A 61 15.88 -16.49 -8.79
C ALA A 61 14.79 -15.79 -9.59
N LEU A 62 14.68 -16.11 -10.88
CA LEU A 62 13.55 -15.69 -11.72
C LEU A 62 12.41 -16.72 -11.61
N LEU A 63 11.28 -16.32 -11.06
CA LEU A 63 10.07 -17.16 -10.98
C LEU A 63 9.23 -16.92 -12.25
N PRO A 64 8.97 -17.94 -13.09
CA PRO A 64 8.14 -17.78 -14.27
C PRO A 64 6.71 -17.34 -13.92
N ILE A 65 6.10 -16.51 -14.75
CA ILE A 65 4.69 -16.10 -14.60
C ILE A 65 3.82 -17.00 -15.49
N ASP A 66 2.85 -17.67 -14.89
CA ASP A 66 1.76 -18.40 -15.55
C ASP A 66 0.48 -17.56 -15.58
N PRO A 67 -0.37 -17.74 -16.60
CA PRO A 67 -1.62 -17.00 -16.71
C PRO A 67 -2.60 -17.33 -15.57
N VAL A 68 -3.51 -16.39 -15.31
CA VAL A 68 -4.66 -16.59 -14.42
C VAL A 68 -5.45 -17.84 -14.83
N ASN A 69 -5.92 -18.62 -13.85
CA ASN A 69 -6.67 -19.86 -14.06
C ASN A 69 -5.92 -20.97 -14.80
N VAL A 70 -4.58 -20.99 -14.74
CA VAL A 70 -3.78 -22.13 -15.22
C VAL A 70 -4.26 -23.44 -14.58
N ASN A 71 -4.37 -24.49 -15.38
CA ASN A 71 -4.82 -25.81 -14.97
C ASN A 71 -3.92 -26.89 -15.60
N PRO A 72 -3.29 -27.79 -14.82
CA PRO A 72 -3.32 -27.86 -13.36
C PRO A 72 -2.61 -26.67 -12.70
N LEU A 73 -3.15 -26.20 -11.56
CA LEU A 73 -2.49 -25.20 -10.73
C LEU A 73 -1.16 -25.77 -10.20
N PRO A 74 -0.01 -25.11 -10.41
CA PRO A 74 1.28 -25.63 -9.99
C PRO A 74 1.32 -25.95 -8.48
N THR A 75 2.12 -26.96 -8.11
CA THR A 75 2.29 -27.34 -6.70
C THR A 75 2.97 -26.22 -5.92
N ASN A 76 4.08 -25.68 -6.44
CA ASN A 76 4.82 -24.58 -5.83
C ASN A 76 4.46 -23.29 -6.58
N ALA A 77 3.52 -22.53 -6.01
CA ALA A 77 2.97 -21.34 -6.65
C ALA A 77 2.80 -20.19 -5.68
N ILE A 78 3.06 -18.97 -6.17
CA ILE A 78 2.53 -17.74 -5.58
C ILE A 78 1.33 -17.35 -6.43
N VAL A 79 0.13 -17.54 -5.90
CA VAL A 79 -1.13 -17.27 -6.60
C VAL A 79 -1.60 -15.87 -6.26
N VAL A 80 -1.66 -15.01 -7.28
CA VAL A 80 -2.01 -13.59 -7.13
C VAL A 80 -3.36 -13.33 -7.78
N GLY A 81 -4.30 -12.78 -7.01
CA GLY A 81 -5.63 -12.40 -7.47
C GLY A 81 -6.64 -13.54 -7.53
N ASP A 82 -7.42 -13.59 -8.60
CA ASP A 82 -8.70 -14.30 -8.59
C ASP A 82 -8.65 -15.80 -8.92
N THR A 83 -7.48 -16.34 -9.30
CA THR A 83 -7.32 -17.76 -9.61
C THR A 83 -7.86 -18.66 -8.51
N LEU A 84 -8.69 -19.64 -8.86
CA LEU A 84 -9.26 -20.60 -7.91
C LEU A 84 -8.17 -21.52 -7.36
N VAL A 85 -8.08 -21.61 -6.03
CA VAL A 85 -7.16 -22.50 -5.33
C VAL A 85 -7.99 -23.55 -4.57
N PRO A 86 -7.84 -24.85 -4.86
CA PRO A 86 -8.55 -25.90 -4.13
C PRO A 86 -8.26 -25.86 -2.63
N GLY A 87 -9.31 -25.91 -1.80
CA GLY A 87 -9.19 -25.85 -0.34
C GLY A 87 -9.01 -24.43 0.23
N TYR A 88 -9.06 -23.40 -0.61
CA TYR A 88 -9.02 -22.01 -0.19
C TYR A 88 -10.39 -21.33 -0.37
N THR A 89 -10.87 -20.68 0.68
CA THR A 89 -12.04 -19.81 0.63
C THR A 89 -11.58 -18.39 0.98
N PRO A 90 -11.68 -17.43 0.05
CA PRO A 90 -11.36 -16.04 0.33
C PRO A 90 -12.22 -15.47 1.48
N PRO A 91 -11.64 -14.70 2.42
CA PRO A 91 -12.45 -13.93 3.36
C PRO A 91 -13.20 -12.80 2.64
N SER A 92 -14.18 -12.21 3.33
CA SER A 92 -14.80 -10.95 2.88
C SER A 92 -13.79 -9.82 3.06
N LEU A 93 -13.48 -9.11 1.98
CA LEU A 93 -12.47 -8.05 1.94
C LEU A 93 -13.08 -6.75 1.40
N SER A 94 -12.63 -5.60 1.91
CA SER A 94 -12.90 -4.33 1.25
C SER A 94 -12.19 -4.25 -0.10
N SER A 95 -12.53 -3.26 -0.92
CA SER A 95 -11.87 -3.02 -2.20
C SER A 95 -10.36 -2.81 -2.09
N GLN A 96 -9.86 -2.34 -0.95
CA GLN A 96 -8.43 -2.14 -0.69
C GLN A 96 -7.85 -3.20 0.27
N GLY A 97 -8.70 -4.06 0.83
CA GLY A 97 -8.32 -5.15 1.71
C GLY A 97 -7.65 -6.29 0.96
N PHE A 98 -6.77 -7.00 1.65
CA PHE A 98 -6.09 -8.17 1.11
C PHE A 98 -5.86 -9.25 2.16
N HIS A 99 -5.61 -10.45 1.67
CA HIS A 99 -5.35 -11.65 2.45
C HIS A 99 -4.10 -12.36 1.92
N LEU A 100 -3.16 -12.62 2.83
CA LEU A 100 -1.97 -13.42 2.59
C LEU A 100 -2.13 -14.76 3.30
N LYS A 101 -2.08 -15.85 2.56
CA LYS A 101 -2.23 -17.19 3.14
C LYS A 101 -1.25 -18.19 2.54
N VAL A 102 -0.58 -18.94 3.40
CA VAL A 102 0.09 -20.18 2.99
C VAL A 102 -0.88 -21.35 3.13
N LEU A 103 -1.07 -22.09 2.04
CA LEU A 103 -1.88 -23.30 1.97
C LEU A 103 -1.05 -24.42 1.35
N GLY A 104 -0.50 -25.30 2.19
CA GLY A 104 0.46 -26.31 1.77
C GLY A 104 1.72 -25.65 1.21
N THR A 105 2.01 -25.88 -0.07
CA THR A 105 3.17 -25.31 -0.78
C THR A 105 2.83 -24.05 -1.59
N ARG A 106 1.61 -23.52 -1.44
CA ARG A 106 1.14 -22.35 -2.20
C ARG A 106 1.04 -21.14 -1.28
N LEU A 107 1.61 -20.04 -1.73
CA LEU A 107 1.33 -18.72 -1.16
C LEU A 107 0.19 -18.10 -1.96
N ILE A 108 -0.82 -17.59 -1.28
CA ILE A 108 -1.99 -16.97 -1.86
C ILE A 108 -1.99 -15.50 -1.47
N ILE A 109 -2.12 -14.63 -2.47
CA ILE A 109 -2.26 -13.18 -2.33
C ILE A 109 -3.61 -12.83 -2.94
N ARG A 110 -4.61 -12.55 -2.11
CA ARG A 110 -5.99 -12.29 -2.54
C ARG A 110 -6.44 -10.91 -2.11
N GLY A 111 -6.88 -10.07 -3.05
CA GLY A 111 -7.54 -8.80 -2.74
C GLY A 111 -9.07 -8.90 -2.83
N GLY A 112 -9.76 -7.95 -2.19
CA GLY A 112 -11.20 -7.71 -2.44
C GLY A 112 -11.49 -6.98 -3.76
N SER A 113 -10.45 -6.43 -4.40
CA SER A 113 -10.47 -5.93 -5.78
C SER A 113 -9.08 -6.06 -6.40
N GLN A 114 -8.88 -5.53 -7.62
CA GLN A 114 -7.56 -5.40 -8.22
C GLN A 114 -6.62 -4.54 -7.35
N VAL A 115 -7.10 -3.39 -6.84
CA VAL A 115 -6.30 -2.52 -5.96
C VAL A 115 -5.89 -3.25 -4.67
N GLY A 116 -6.83 -3.97 -4.05
CA GLY A 116 -6.52 -4.82 -2.90
C GLY A 116 -5.49 -5.89 -3.22
N THR A 117 -5.56 -6.52 -4.40
CA THR A 117 -4.58 -7.54 -4.82
C THR A 117 -3.18 -6.94 -4.97
N GLN A 118 -3.08 -5.76 -5.59
CA GLN A 118 -1.82 -5.01 -5.67
C GLN A 118 -1.28 -4.68 -4.27
N PHE A 119 -2.15 -4.24 -3.35
CA PHE A 119 -1.74 -3.98 -1.96
C PHE A 119 -1.30 -5.25 -1.23
N GLY A 120 -1.87 -6.40 -1.54
CA GLY A 120 -1.39 -7.67 -1.00
C GLY A 120 0.02 -8.03 -1.49
N VAL A 121 0.32 -7.78 -2.76
CA VAL A 121 1.68 -7.96 -3.29
C VAL A 121 2.67 -7.05 -2.55
N TYR A 122 2.35 -5.76 -2.43
CA TYR A 122 3.24 -4.83 -1.73
C TYR A 122 3.28 -5.07 -0.22
N GLY A 123 2.19 -5.54 0.40
CA GLY A 123 2.18 -5.98 1.80
C GLY A 123 3.12 -7.17 2.03
N LEU A 124 3.15 -8.14 1.12
CA LEU A 124 4.13 -9.23 1.16
C LEU A 124 5.57 -8.69 1.03
N LEU A 125 5.82 -7.89 -0.01
CA LEU A 125 7.16 -7.35 -0.29
C LEU A 125 7.69 -6.46 0.85
N ASP A 126 6.82 -5.64 1.43
CA ASP A 126 7.12 -4.65 2.47
C ASP A 126 7.19 -5.28 3.86
N ASP A 127 6.09 -5.89 4.30
CA ASP A 127 5.87 -6.32 5.68
C ASP A 127 6.61 -7.64 5.99
N HIS A 128 6.76 -8.52 4.99
CA HIS A 128 7.36 -9.85 5.17
C HIS A 128 8.76 -9.99 4.54
N LEU A 129 9.02 -9.31 3.43
CA LEU A 129 10.27 -9.45 2.68
C LEU A 129 11.23 -8.26 2.83
N GLY A 130 10.78 -7.17 3.45
CA GLY A 130 11.62 -6.04 3.83
C GLY A 130 11.98 -5.05 2.72
N CYS A 131 11.31 -5.11 1.55
CA CYS A 131 11.44 -4.10 0.51
C CYS A 131 10.86 -2.76 1.01
N LYS A 132 11.48 -1.63 0.67
CA LYS A 132 10.98 -0.28 1.03
C LYS A 132 11.11 0.67 -0.15
N TRP A 133 10.12 1.54 -0.34
CA TRP A 133 10.12 2.58 -1.37
C TRP A 133 10.13 3.97 -0.73
N LEU A 134 11.27 4.34 -0.14
CA LEU A 134 11.39 5.51 0.73
C LEU A 134 11.17 6.84 0.01
N THR A 135 11.60 6.93 -1.25
CA THR A 135 11.37 8.12 -2.11
C THR A 135 10.97 7.67 -3.52
N PRO A 136 10.46 8.58 -4.38
CA PRO A 136 10.15 8.25 -5.77
C PRO A 136 11.32 7.69 -6.58
N VAL A 137 12.56 7.99 -6.18
CA VAL A 137 13.79 7.57 -6.88
C VAL A 137 14.66 6.60 -6.08
N PHE A 138 14.30 6.31 -4.82
CA PHE A 138 15.08 5.44 -3.95
C PHE A 138 14.22 4.34 -3.34
N GLU A 139 14.68 3.11 -3.55
CA GLU A 139 14.15 1.90 -2.96
C GLU A 139 15.26 1.10 -2.27
N PHE A 140 14.89 0.41 -1.20
CA PHE A 140 15.74 -0.53 -0.50
C PHE A 140 15.22 -1.94 -0.77
N ILE A 141 16.09 -2.79 -1.33
CA ILE A 141 15.81 -4.18 -1.65
C ILE A 141 16.81 -5.05 -0.88
N PRO A 142 16.36 -5.90 0.06
CA PRO A 142 17.25 -6.80 0.78
C PRO A 142 17.91 -7.82 -0.16
N SER A 143 19.23 -8.01 -0.05
CA SER A 143 19.93 -9.08 -0.77
C SER A 143 19.91 -10.37 0.05
N THR A 144 19.01 -11.29 -0.29
CA THR A 144 18.88 -12.60 0.35
C THR A 144 18.69 -13.73 -0.66
N PRO A 145 19.68 -14.63 -0.85
CA PRO A 145 19.56 -15.75 -1.78
C PRO A 145 18.51 -16.78 -1.33
N THR A 146 18.03 -16.71 -0.09
CA THR A 146 17.02 -17.61 0.45
C THR A 146 15.84 -16.78 0.96
N ILE A 147 14.66 -17.01 0.39
CA ILE A 147 13.41 -16.35 0.79
C ILE A 147 12.54 -17.40 1.48
N ILE A 148 12.27 -17.16 2.76
CA ILE A 148 11.48 -18.04 3.63
C ILE A 148 10.34 -17.22 4.22
N LEU A 149 9.14 -17.79 4.19
CA LEU A 149 7.97 -17.31 4.91
C LEU A 149 7.55 -18.31 5.98
N SER A 150 6.76 -17.84 6.94
CA SER A 150 6.04 -18.73 7.85
C SER A 150 5.08 -19.61 7.06
N ASP A 151 5.06 -20.92 7.33
CA ASP A 151 4.09 -21.83 6.70
C ASP A 151 2.68 -21.76 7.31
N PHE A 152 2.53 -21.05 8.44
CA PHE A 152 1.26 -20.75 9.09
C PHE A 152 0.78 -19.32 8.81
N LEU A 153 1.41 -18.61 7.85
CA LEU A 153 0.98 -17.28 7.43
C LEU A 153 -0.50 -17.32 7.00
N ASP A 154 -1.33 -16.55 7.70
CA ASP A 154 -2.77 -16.41 7.47
C ASP A 154 -3.19 -15.02 8.00
N GLU A 155 -3.03 -14.00 7.17
CA GLU A 155 -3.12 -12.59 7.55
C GLU A 155 -4.10 -11.85 6.66
N THR A 156 -5.14 -11.27 7.26
CA THR A 156 -6.02 -10.30 6.60
C THR A 156 -5.60 -8.89 6.98
N GLN A 157 -5.40 -8.03 6.00
CA GLN A 157 -5.17 -6.61 6.20
C GLN A 157 -6.27 -5.77 5.56
N GLU A 158 -6.80 -4.84 6.35
CA GLU A 158 -7.76 -3.83 5.94
C GLU A 158 -7.20 -2.44 6.25
N PRO A 159 -7.35 -1.45 5.35
CA PRO A 159 -6.87 -0.11 5.64
C PRO A 159 -7.72 0.53 6.75
N SER A 160 -7.08 0.99 7.82
CA SER A 160 -7.77 1.74 8.88
C SER A 160 -8.23 3.13 8.43
N ILE A 161 -7.62 3.67 7.37
CA ILE A 161 -8.00 4.94 6.72
C ILE A 161 -8.29 4.61 5.26
N ARG A 162 -9.55 4.77 4.85
CA ARG A 162 -10.02 4.46 3.48
C ARG A 162 -9.27 5.27 2.42
N ASP A 163 -9.20 6.59 2.61
CA ASP A 163 -8.61 7.51 1.64
C ASP A 163 -7.21 7.91 2.09
N ARG A 164 -6.21 7.30 1.45
CA ARG A 164 -4.80 7.61 1.67
C ARG A 164 -4.30 8.31 0.43
N GLY A 165 -4.03 9.60 0.57
CA GLY A 165 -3.52 10.45 -0.49
C GLY A 165 -2.21 11.10 -0.08
N HIS A 166 -1.46 11.56 -1.07
CA HIS A 166 -0.27 12.40 -0.87
C HIS A 166 -0.60 13.83 -1.30
N ILE A 167 -0.38 14.79 -0.41
CA ILE A 167 -0.50 16.23 -0.67
C ILE A 167 0.92 16.79 -0.68
N GLY A 168 1.46 17.08 -1.88
CA GLY A 168 2.82 17.59 -2.03
C GLY A 168 3.61 16.90 -3.14
N GLY A 169 4.83 17.39 -3.39
CA GLY A 169 5.77 16.81 -4.35
C GLY A 169 6.09 17.67 -5.58
N ALA A 170 5.32 18.72 -5.87
CA ALA A 170 5.65 19.63 -6.99
C ALA A 170 6.86 20.57 -6.73
N PHE A 171 7.41 20.57 -5.50
CA PHE A 171 8.42 21.55 -5.08
C PHE A 171 9.86 21.02 -5.04
N GLY A 172 10.07 19.73 -5.34
CA GLY A 172 11.41 19.14 -5.53
C GLY A 172 11.68 18.86 -7.02
N PRO A 173 12.95 18.73 -7.43
CA PRO A 173 13.30 18.48 -8.83
C PRO A 173 12.74 17.15 -9.38
N GLU A 174 12.31 16.24 -8.49
CA GLU A 174 11.77 14.93 -8.84
C GLU A 174 10.27 14.94 -9.15
N GLY A 175 9.57 16.05 -8.88
CA GLY A 175 8.13 16.16 -9.09
C GLY A 175 7.27 15.31 -8.14
N PRO A 176 5.94 15.32 -8.32
CA PRO A 176 5.04 14.57 -7.45
C PRO A 176 5.21 13.05 -7.60
N PRO A 177 4.95 12.26 -6.55
CA PRO A 177 5.09 10.81 -6.64
C PRO A 177 4.19 10.21 -7.73
N GLY A 178 4.81 9.53 -8.68
CA GLY A 178 4.13 8.87 -9.79
C GLY A 178 3.22 7.71 -9.34
N PRO A 179 2.38 7.19 -10.26
CA PRO A 179 1.45 6.10 -9.96
C PRO A 179 2.14 4.83 -9.43
N ALA A 180 3.38 4.54 -9.87
CA ALA A 180 4.14 3.40 -9.40
C ALA A 180 4.50 3.52 -7.91
N TRP A 181 5.08 4.65 -7.49
CA TRP A 181 5.44 4.87 -6.08
C TRP A 181 4.23 4.85 -5.16
N ARG A 182 3.10 5.46 -5.60
CA ARG A 182 1.84 5.44 -4.85
C ARG A 182 1.32 4.02 -4.65
N ARG A 183 1.30 3.21 -5.70
CA ARG A 183 0.85 1.82 -5.65
C ARG A 183 1.73 0.99 -4.69
N ARG A 184 3.06 1.13 -4.81
CA ARG A 184 4.07 0.48 -3.95
C ARG A 184 3.92 0.82 -2.47
N ASN A 185 3.53 2.06 -2.16
CA ASN A 185 3.28 2.53 -0.79
C ASN A 185 1.82 2.37 -0.35
N ARG A 186 1.02 1.56 -1.04
CA ARG A 186 -0.39 1.28 -0.72
C ARG A 186 -1.25 2.56 -0.55
N VAL A 187 -0.97 3.60 -1.35
CA VAL A 187 -1.70 4.88 -1.38
C VAL A 187 -2.98 4.68 -2.19
N GLY A 188 -4.11 4.61 -1.48
CA GLY A 188 -5.41 4.16 -1.99
C GLY A 188 -6.20 5.12 -2.85
N VAL A 189 -5.87 6.41 -2.85
CA VAL A 189 -6.64 7.42 -3.59
C VAL A 189 -5.71 8.47 -4.20
N ALA A 190 -5.92 8.78 -5.48
CA ALA A 190 -5.49 10.07 -6.02
C ALA A 190 -6.50 11.12 -5.56
N LEU A 191 -6.09 12.09 -4.74
CA LEU A 191 -6.97 13.17 -4.30
C LEU A 191 -7.33 14.05 -5.51
N ASN A 192 -8.39 13.68 -6.24
CA ASN A 192 -8.86 14.38 -7.45
C ASN A 192 -9.70 15.64 -7.13
N GLY A 193 -9.68 16.12 -5.88
CA GLY A 193 -10.56 17.19 -5.38
C GLY A 193 -9.87 18.47 -4.90
N GLY A 194 -8.58 18.66 -5.19
CA GLY A 194 -7.91 19.93 -4.90
C GLY A 194 -7.50 20.12 -3.44
N ALA A 195 -6.52 19.34 -2.99
CA ALA A 195 -5.75 19.65 -1.78
C ALA A 195 -4.67 20.73 -2.03
N TYR A 196 -4.98 21.70 -2.88
CA TYR A 196 -4.07 22.74 -3.37
C TYR A 196 -4.76 24.11 -3.28
N HIS A 197 -4.02 25.20 -3.49
CA HIS A 197 -4.63 26.51 -3.73
C HIS A 197 -5.54 26.41 -4.96
N ASN A 198 -6.86 26.39 -4.75
CA ASN A 198 -7.85 26.02 -5.77
C ASN A 198 -9.01 27.03 -5.84
N MET A 199 -8.86 28.20 -5.24
CA MET A 199 -9.95 29.18 -5.17
C MET A 199 -10.37 29.64 -6.56
N TYR A 200 -9.46 29.77 -7.52
CA TYR A 200 -9.83 30.10 -8.91
C TYR A 200 -10.42 28.91 -9.67
N THR A 201 -10.27 27.68 -9.19
CA THR A 201 -11.02 26.53 -9.71
C THR A 201 -12.47 26.60 -9.28
N LEU A 202 -12.72 27.00 -8.02
CA LEU A 202 -14.07 27.14 -7.46
C LEU A 202 -14.76 28.44 -7.91
N MET A 203 -13.99 29.53 -8.01
CA MET A 203 -14.46 30.87 -8.35
C MET A 203 -13.64 31.45 -9.52
N PRO A 204 -13.79 30.92 -10.76
CA PRO A 204 -12.97 31.33 -11.88
C PRO A 204 -13.11 32.84 -12.17
N PRO A 205 -12.00 33.60 -12.25
CA PRO A 205 -12.03 35.01 -12.63
C PRO A 205 -12.74 35.26 -13.97
N SER A 206 -12.59 34.33 -14.92
CA SER A 206 -13.28 34.37 -16.22
C SER A 206 -14.82 34.35 -16.11
N VAL A 207 -15.37 33.89 -14.99
CA VAL A 207 -16.81 33.83 -14.74
C VAL A 207 -17.26 35.02 -13.89
N TYR A 208 -16.55 35.33 -12.81
CA TYR A 208 -17.05 36.28 -11.80
C TYR A 208 -16.39 37.67 -11.83
N PHE A 209 -15.15 37.81 -12.31
CA PHE A 209 -14.36 39.04 -12.11
C PHE A 209 -15.00 40.27 -12.77
N ALA A 210 -15.59 40.13 -13.96
CA ALA A 210 -16.19 41.26 -14.69
C ALA A 210 -17.32 41.94 -13.90
N ASN A 211 -18.12 41.16 -13.16
CA ASN A 211 -19.26 41.65 -12.39
C ASN A 211 -18.94 41.84 -10.91
N HIS A 212 -17.89 41.16 -10.42
CA HIS A 212 -17.52 41.14 -9.00
C HIS A 212 -16.01 41.29 -8.79
N PRO A 213 -15.37 42.38 -9.29
CA PRO A 213 -13.93 42.57 -9.14
C PRO A 213 -13.51 42.71 -7.66
N ASP A 214 -14.44 43.11 -6.79
CA ASP A 214 -14.27 43.23 -5.34
C ASP A 214 -14.16 41.88 -4.61
N TRP A 215 -14.53 40.77 -5.26
CA TRP A 215 -14.33 39.41 -4.73
C TRP A 215 -12.87 38.97 -4.81
N TYR A 216 -12.08 39.65 -5.63
CA TYR A 216 -10.69 39.32 -5.95
C TYR A 216 -9.71 40.25 -5.23
N PRO A 217 -8.44 39.85 -5.05
CA PRO A 217 -7.52 40.53 -4.15
C PRO A 217 -7.16 41.93 -4.68
N LEU A 218 -7.00 42.87 -3.75
CA LEU A 218 -6.58 44.25 -4.02
C LEU A 218 -5.07 44.37 -3.77
N THR A 219 -4.32 44.77 -4.79
CA THR A 219 -2.90 45.13 -4.62
C THR A 219 -2.75 46.37 -3.75
N GLN A 220 -1.56 46.57 -3.20
CA GLN A 220 -1.23 47.82 -2.48
C GLN A 220 -1.42 49.08 -3.35
N ALA A 221 -1.31 48.95 -4.68
CA ALA A 221 -1.55 50.03 -5.64
C ALA A 221 -3.05 50.30 -5.90
N GLY A 222 -3.97 49.55 -5.27
CA GLY A 222 -5.40 49.73 -5.45
C GLY A 222 -5.99 49.04 -6.68
N VAL A 223 -5.25 48.12 -7.30
CA VAL A 223 -5.70 47.34 -8.48
C VAL A 223 -6.21 45.97 -8.06
N ARG A 224 -7.38 45.54 -8.56
CA ARG A 224 -7.92 44.18 -8.37
C ARG A 224 -7.27 43.21 -9.35
N LEU A 225 -6.90 42.02 -8.89
CA LEU A 225 -6.22 41.00 -9.71
C LEU A 225 -7.14 39.83 -10.04
N ASP A 226 -7.25 39.48 -11.33
CA ASP A 226 -7.87 38.26 -11.82
C ASP A 226 -6.86 37.11 -12.03
N ASN A 227 -5.59 37.35 -11.70
CA ASN A 227 -4.48 36.44 -11.98
C ASN A 227 -3.48 36.34 -10.80
N ASP A 228 -3.98 36.48 -9.57
CA ASP A 228 -3.15 36.36 -8.38
C ASP A 228 -2.52 34.95 -8.28
N PRO A 229 -1.19 34.82 -8.14
CA PRO A 229 -0.52 33.52 -8.14
C PRO A 229 -0.86 32.66 -6.92
N PHE A 230 -1.34 33.28 -5.84
CA PHE A 230 -1.81 32.58 -4.64
C PHE A 230 -3.31 32.29 -4.68
N MET A 231 -4.00 32.74 -5.74
CA MET A 231 -5.45 32.61 -5.93
C MET A 231 -6.21 33.13 -4.71
N CYS A 232 -5.74 34.21 -4.08
CA CYS A 232 -6.38 34.79 -2.92
C CYS A 232 -7.77 35.33 -3.26
N MET A 233 -8.65 35.36 -2.26
CA MET A 233 -10.01 35.92 -2.37
C MET A 233 -10.23 36.99 -1.30
N THR A 234 -11.19 37.88 -1.53
CA THR A 234 -11.62 38.88 -0.54
C THR A 234 -12.56 38.23 0.48
N TRP A 235 -11.99 37.59 1.50
CA TRP A 235 -12.74 36.87 2.57
C TRP A 235 -13.60 37.75 3.48
N SER A 236 -13.63 39.07 3.26
CA SER A 236 -14.54 39.99 3.92
C SER A 236 -15.80 40.29 3.09
N ASN A 237 -15.92 39.77 1.86
CA ASN A 237 -17.06 40.03 1.00
C ASN A 237 -18.17 38.98 1.22
N PRO A 238 -19.34 39.38 1.76
CA PRO A 238 -20.41 38.42 2.06
C PRO A 238 -21.03 37.78 0.81
N GLY A 239 -21.07 38.50 -0.32
CA GLY A 239 -21.59 37.97 -1.60
C GLY A 239 -20.69 36.87 -2.15
N MET A 240 -19.37 37.10 -2.13
CA MET A 240 -18.39 36.09 -2.53
C MET A 240 -18.52 34.82 -1.69
N ILE A 241 -18.59 34.97 -0.35
CA ILE A 241 -18.72 33.83 0.57
C ILE A 241 -20.00 33.04 0.30
N ALA A 242 -21.11 33.72 0.05
CA ALA A 242 -22.39 33.08 -0.26
C ALA A 242 -22.32 32.27 -1.57
N GLU A 243 -21.74 32.85 -2.62
CA GLU A 243 -21.56 32.17 -3.91
C GLU A 243 -20.62 30.97 -3.80
N LEU A 244 -19.43 31.16 -3.20
CA LEU A 244 -18.48 30.07 -2.96
C LEU A 244 -19.12 28.93 -2.17
N THR A 245 -19.95 29.25 -1.17
CA THR A 245 -20.69 28.25 -0.39
C THR A 245 -21.63 27.45 -1.28
N GLN A 246 -22.32 28.09 -2.22
CA GLN A 246 -23.23 27.41 -3.14
C GLN A 246 -22.45 26.52 -4.12
N VAL A 247 -21.38 27.03 -4.73
CA VAL A 247 -20.51 26.25 -5.63
C VAL A 247 -19.97 25.00 -4.94
N VAL A 248 -19.49 25.12 -3.70
CA VAL A 248 -19.00 23.97 -2.93
C VAL A 248 -20.11 22.97 -2.64
N LYS A 249 -21.32 23.42 -2.27
CA LYS A 249 -22.47 22.53 -2.07
C LYS A 249 -22.85 21.78 -3.34
N ASP A 250 -22.86 22.46 -4.48
CA ASP A 250 -23.21 21.85 -5.77
C ASP A 250 -22.16 20.83 -6.19
N LEU A 251 -20.87 21.11 -5.96
CA LEU A 251 -19.79 20.14 -6.17
C LEU A 251 -19.92 18.93 -5.24
N MET A 252 -20.19 19.16 -3.95
CA MET A 252 -20.39 18.08 -2.99
C MET A 252 -21.61 17.22 -3.32
N ALA A 253 -22.68 17.82 -3.83
CA ALA A 253 -23.87 17.09 -4.30
C ALA A 253 -23.58 16.23 -5.54
N GLN A 254 -22.58 16.60 -6.33
CA GLN A 254 -22.12 15.87 -7.51
C GLN A 254 -21.05 14.81 -7.20
N THR A 255 -20.52 14.76 -5.97
CA THR A 255 -19.35 13.92 -5.63
C THR A 255 -19.52 12.52 -6.21
N PRO A 256 -18.68 12.12 -7.19
CA PRO A 256 -18.87 10.87 -7.89
C PRO A 256 -18.70 9.68 -6.95
N ALA A 257 -19.32 8.55 -7.29
CA ALA A 257 -19.00 7.27 -6.68
C ALA A 257 -17.47 7.11 -6.63
N ASP A 258 -16.95 6.70 -5.47
CA ASP A 258 -15.52 6.50 -5.25
C ASP A 258 -14.96 5.61 -6.37
N THR A 259 -14.20 6.20 -7.30
CA THR A 259 -13.45 5.45 -8.30
C THR A 259 -12.06 5.24 -7.71
N LEU A 260 -11.89 4.06 -7.13
CA LEU A 260 -10.61 3.52 -6.64
C LEU A 260 -9.70 3.15 -7.80
#